data_AF-A0AA96XFE1-F1
#
_entry.id   AF-A0AA96XFE1-F1
#
_cell.length_a   1.000
_cell.length_b   1.000
_cell.length_c   1.000
_cell.angle_alpha   90.00
_cell.angle_beta   90.00
_cell.angle_gamma   90.00
#
_symmetry.space_group_name_H-M   'P 1'
#
loop_
_entity.id
_entity.type
_entity.pdbx_description
1 polymer ?
#
loop_
_entity_poly.entity_id
_entity_poly.type
_entity_poly.pdbx_seq_one_letter_code
_entity_poly.pdbx_strand_id
1 'polypeptide(L)'
;MSKPHEPHPMNVPGDFYVVDQCCTACGVPTHIAPETFATERLGGDCYVQRQPTTPEEVDGALMVVRCQEFGCVRYRGTHPLILRRLTEAGERDQCDAPLPAGIRPVLRDHVSVEAQRLDTRAWESAAVLERFRLWLTGQQPNYRTTHIKRSASSASFSFSWTENGFHEVTVNPIGDVPGRWLLQHAGSITVSEIIEEWLKGAGELGAVQWYSQEEWEPGLPGQARPW
;
A
#
# COMPACT_ATOMS: atom_id res chain seq x y z
N MET A 1 -13.15 -22.71 19.24
CA MET A 1 -13.46 -22.58 17.81
C MET A 1 -14.39 -21.38 17.68
N SER A 2 -13.90 -20.28 17.14
CA SER A 2 -14.72 -19.10 16.85
C SER A 2 -15.83 -19.49 15.88
N LYS A 3 -17.01 -18.89 16.05
CA LYS A 3 -18.15 -19.07 15.15
C LYS A 3 -17.69 -18.75 13.71
N PRO A 4 -18.06 -19.55 12.70
CA PRO A 4 -17.78 -19.20 11.31
C PRO A 4 -18.43 -17.85 10.98
N HIS A 5 -17.70 -16.98 10.29
CA HIS A 5 -18.22 -15.70 9.84
C HIS A 5 -19.24 -15.91 8.72
N GLU A 6 -20.50 -15.54 8.96
CA GLU A 6 -21.56 -15.68 7.96
C GLU A 6 -21.41 -14.58 6.88
N PRO A 7 -21.36 -14.92 5.59
CA PRO A 7 -21.28 -13.92 4.52
C PRO A 7 -22.60 -13.16 4.37
N HIS A 8 -22.49 -11.86 4.08
CA HIS A 8 -23.63 -11.03 3.70
C HIS A 8 -24.42 -11.66 2.52
N PRO A 9 -25.76 -11.72 2.55
CA PRO A 9 -26.58 -12.45 1.57
C PRO A 9 -26.41 -12.00 0.11
N MET A 10 -26.08 -10.72 -0.11
CA MET A 10 -25.87 -10.17 -1.46
C MET A 10 -24.45 -10.41 -2.02
N ASN A 11 -23.52 -10.97 -1.24
CA ASN A 11 -22.20 -11.31 -1.77
C ASN A 11 -22.35 -12.32 -2.90
N VAL A 12 -21.67 -12.07 -4.02
CA VAL A 12 -21.49 -13.13 -5.02
C VAL A 12 -20.62 -14.26 -4.46
N PRO A 13 -20.83 -15.52 -4.92
CA PRO A 13 -19.95 -16.62 -4.55
C PRO A 13 -18.48 -16.34 -4.92
N GLY A 14 -17.55 -16.74 -4.05
CA GLY A 14 -16.10 -16.58 -4.27
C GLY A 14 -15.30 -16.33 -3.01
N ASP A 15 -14.02 -16.02 -3.17
CA ASP A 15 -13.05 -16.01 -2.06
C ASP A 15 -13.11 -14.74 -1.21
N PHE A 16 -13.39 -13.58 -1.80
CA PHE A 16 -13.60 -12.34 -1.04
C PHE A 16 -15.08 -12.23 -0.66
N TYR A 17 -15.34 -11.80 0.56
CA TYR A 17 -16.71 -11.59 1.04
C TYR A 17 -16.77 -10.53 2.14
N VAL A 18 -17.93 -9.90 2.29
CA VAL A 18 -18.24 -9.06 3.45
C VAL A 18 -19.02 -9.90 4.47
N VAL A 19 -18.62 -9.86 5.74
CA VAL A 19 -19.35 -10.50 6.85
C VAL A 19 -20.70 -9.82 7.04
N ASP A 20 -21.75 -10.62 7.18
CA ASP A 20 -23.09 -10.13 7.44
C ASP A 20 -23.16 -9.33 8.75
N GLN A 21 -23.94 -8.24 8.76
CA GLN A 21 -24.15 -7.35 9.91
C GLN A 21 -22.87 -6.77 10.53
N CYS A 22 -21.75 -6.74 9.79
CA CYS A 22 -20.48 -6.16 10.26
C CYS A 22 -20.27 -4.73 9.74
N CYS A 23 -20.77 -4.43 8.53
CA CYS A 23 -20.46 -3.19 7.85
C CYS A 23 -20.91 -1.95 8.64
N THR A 24 -20.05 -0.93 8.67
CA THR A 24 -20.34 0.38 9.30
C THR A 24 -20.61 1.48 8.28
N ALA A 25 -20.81 1.12 7.01
CA ALA A 25 -21.03 2.03 5.89
C ALA A 25 -19.97 3.15 5.76
N CYS A 26 -18.70 2.85 6.04
CA CYS A 26 -17.60 3.82 5.98
C CYS A 26 -17.24 4.30 4.56
N GLY A 27 -17.71 3.60 3.51
CA GLY A 27 -17.44 3.93 2.11
C GLY A 27 -16.07 3.51 1.59
N VAL A 28 -15.17 3.00 2.44
CA VAL A 28 -13.82 2.54 2.07
C VAL A 28 -13.84 1.48 0.96
N PRO A 29 -14.64 0.38 1.05
CA PRO A 29 -14.62 -0.66 0.02
C PRO A 29 -14.98 -0.14 -1.38
N THR A 30 -16.04 0.67 -1.47
CA THR A 30 -16.55 1.22 -2.74
C THR A 30 -15.67 2.34 -3.29
N HIS A 31 -14.90 3.03 -2.44
CA HIS A 31 -13.95 4.04 -2.87
C HIS A 31 -12.70 3.41 -3.49
N ILE A 32 -12.16 2.38 -2.84
CA ILE A 32 -10.89 1.74 -3.22
C ILE A 32 -11.08 0.73 -4.37
N ALA A 33 -12.15 -0.07 -4.33
CA ALA A 33 -12.40 -1.12 -5.32
C ALA A 33 -13.88 -1.15 -5.75
N PRO A 34 -14.39 -0.08 -6.41
CA PRO A 34 -15.79 0.06 -6.83
C PRO A 34 -16.27 -1.07 -7.76
N GLU A 35 -15.35 -1.68 -8.49
CA GLU A 35 -15.69 -2.78 -9.40
C GLU A 35 -15.97 -4.10 -8.67
N THR A 36 -15.43 -4.25 -7.46
CA THR A 36 -15.54 -5.46 -6.61
C THR A 36 -16.64 -5.29 -5.56
N PHE A 37 -16.76 -4.10 -4.97
CA PHE A 37 -17.69 -3.83 -3.86
C PHE A 37 -18.78 -2.83 -4.26
N ALA A 38 -19.99 -3.08 -3.74
CA ALA A 38 -21.10 -2.15 -3.81
C ALA A 38 -21.80 -2.03 -2.46
N THR A 39 -22.75 -1.11 -2.38
CA THR A 39 -23.60 -0.88 -1.21
C THR A 39 -25.06 -1.07 -1.61
N GLU A 40 -25.88 -1.74 -0.79
CA GLU A 40 -27.27 -2.07 -1.15
C GLU A 40 -28.12 -0.83 -1.51
N ARG A 41 -27.91 0.24 -0.74
CA ARG A 41 -28.53 1.55 -0.85
C ARG A 41 -27.64 2.58 -0.16
N LEU A 42 -27.94 3.87 -0.28
CA LEU A 42 -27.22 4.90 0.46
C LEU A 42 -27.28 4.60 1.97
N GLY A 43 -26.13 4.34 2.60
CA GLY A 43 -26.02 3.97 4.02
C GLY A 43 -26.39 2.52 4.37
N GLY A 44 -26.53 1.63 3.39
CA GLY A 44 -26.68 0.18 3.61
C GLY A 44 -25.35 -0.54 3.80
N ASP A 45 -25.42 -1.86 3.97
CA ASP A 45 -24.23 -2.70 4.10
C ASP A 45 -23.48 -2.83 2.77
N CYS A 46 -22.15 -2.87 2.84
CA CYS A 46 -21.32 -3.22 1.70
C CYS A 46 -21.41 -4.71 1.42
N TYR A 47 -21.32 -5.09 0.14
CA TYR A 47 -21.23 -6.47 -0.30
C TYR A 47 -20.28 -6.59 -1.49
N VAL A 48 -19.81 -7.80 -1.75
CA VAL A 48 -19.02 -8.12 -2.93
C VAL A 48 -19.98 -8.34 -4.10
N GLN A 49 -20.03 -7.39 -5.04
CA GLN A 49 -20.86 -7.49 -6.24
C GLN A 49 -20.22 -8.36 -7.33
N ARG A 50 -18.89 -8.49 -7.30
CA ARG A 50 -18.11 -9.25 -8.27
C ARG A 50 -16.77 -9.64 -7.64
N GLN A 51 -16.31 -10.86 -7.89
CA GLN A 51 -14.96 -11.26 -7.47
C GLN A 51 -13.90 -10.59 -8.34
N PRO A 52 -12.75 -10.21 -7.76
CA PRO A 52 -11.63 -9.68 -8.54
C PRO A 52 -11.06 -10.77 -9.46
N THR A 53 -10.76 -10.40 -10.69
CA THR A 53 -10.31 -11.30 -11.76
C THR A 53 -9.01 -10.84 -12.42
N THR A 54 -8.66 -9.56 -12.31
CA THR A 54 -7.37 -9.02 -12.77
C THR A 54 -6.43 -8.75 -11.59
N PRO A 55 -5.10 -8.70 -11.82
CA PRO A 55 -4.15 -8.33 -10.77
C PRO A 55 -4.47 -7.01 -10.08
N GLU A 56 -4.94 -6.00 -10.82
CA GLU A 56 -5.31 -4.68 -10.30
C GLU A 56 -6.56 -4.74 -9.43
N GLU A 57 -7.55 -5.55 -9.82
CA GLU A 57 -8.75 -5.79 -9.00
C GLU A 57 -8.40 -6.52 -7.71
N VAL A 58 -7.48 -7.49 -7.77
CA VAL A 58 -6.98 -8.19 -6.58
C VAL A 58 -6.23 -7.21 -5.68
N ASP A 59 -5.34 -6.37 -6.23
CA ASP A 59 -4.65 -5.33 -5.46
C ASP A 59 -5.63 -4.40 -4.74
N GLY A 60 -6.69 -3.96 -5.42
CA GLY A 60 -7.76 -3.17 -4.83
C GLY A 60 -8.50 -3.91 -3.71
N ALA A 61 -8.85 -5.17 -3.91
CA ALA A 61 -9.51 -5.98 -2.88
C ALA A 61 -8.62 -6.19 -1.63
N LEU A 62 -7.32 -6.44 -1.81
CA LEU A 62 -6.36 -6.55 -0.71
C LEU A 62 -6.20 -5.22 0.03
N MET A 63 -6.18 -4.09 -0.70
CA MET A 63 -6.14 -2.77 -0.11
C MET A 63 -7.39 -2.50 0.76
N VAL A 64 -8.58 -2.93 0.32
CA VAL A 64 -9.81 -2.83 1.13
C VAL A 64 -9.70 -3.63 2.43
N VAL A 65 -9.18 -4.85 2.38
CA VAL A 65 -8.95 -5.69 3.57
C VAL A 65 -8.03 -4.98 4.58
N ARG A 66 -7.06 -4.20 4.09
CA ARG A 66 -6.12 -3.44 4.93
C ARG A 66 -6.67 -2.12 5.46
N CYS A 67 -7.45 -1.38 4.67
CA CYS A 67 -7.92 -0.05 5.05
C CYS A 67 -9.20 -0.05 5.90
N GLN A 68 -9.90 -1.18 5.99
CA GLN A 68 -11.10 -1.26 6.82
C GLN A 68 -10.76 -1.26 8.32
N GLU A 69 -11.68 -0.77 9.13
CA GLU A 69 -11.46 -0.62 10.58
C GLU A 69 -11.88 -1.86 11.39
N PHE A 70 -12.81 -2.67 10.86
CA PHE A 70 -13.52 -3.69 11.66
C PHE A 70 -13.32 -5.14 11.18
N GLY A 71 -12.51 -5.38 10.14
CA GLY A 71 -12.27 -6.74 9.63
C GLY A 71 -13.51 -7.43 9.03
N CYS A 72 -14.47 -6.64 8.54
CA CYS A 72 -15.69 -7.06 7.87
C CYS A 72 -15.46 -7.63 6.47
N VAL A 73 -14.48 -7.15 5.72
CA VAL A 73 -14.08 -7.76 4.44
C VAL A 73 -13.06 -8.85 4.73
N ARG A 74 -13.31 -10.06 4.25
CA ARG A 74 -12.49 -11.23 4.58
C ARG A 74 -12.14 -12.03 3.34
N TYR A 75 -11.08 -12.83 3.45
CA TYR A 75 -10.62 -13.73 2.42
C TYR A 75 -10.70 -15.18 2.91
N ARG A 76 -11.59 -15.97 2.28
CA ARG A 76 -11.74 -17.42 2.57
C ARG A 76 -11.03 -18.33 1.59
N GLY A 77 -10.40 -17.76 0.56
CA GLY A 77 -9.67 -18.54 -0.44
C GLY A 77 -8.36 -19.13 0.10
N THR A 78 -7.72 -19.94 -0.73
CA THR A 78 -6.48 -20.66 -0.37
C THR A 78 -5.30 -20.28 -1.27
N HIS A 79 -5.43 -19.22 -2.07
CA HIS A 79 -4.40 -18.85 -3.02
C HIS A 79 -3.12 -18.40 -2.27
N PRO A 80 -1.97 -19.08 -2.45
CA PRO A 80 -0.80 -18.91 -1.59
C PRO A 80 -0.22 -17.49 -1.67
N LEU A 81 -0.24 -16.88 -2.86
CA LEU A 81 0.22 -15.50 -3.02
C LEU A 81 -0.66 -14.49 -2.25
N ILE A 82 -1.99 -14.68 -2.22
CA ILE A 82 -2.90 -13.78 -1.52
C ILE A 82 -2.69 -13.91 -0.01
N LEU A 83 -2.64 -15.15 0.49
CA LEU A 83 -2.38 -15.42 1.92
C LEU A 83 -1.04 -14.86 2.37
N ARG A 84 0.02 -14.98 1.54
CA ARG A 84 1.33 -14.38 1.81
C ARG A 84 1.21 -12.86 1.95
N ARG A 85 0.63 -12.18 0.95
CA ARG A 85 0.53 -10.71 0.94
C ARG A 85 -0.28 -10.17 2.12
N LEU A 86 -1.42 -10.79 2.44
CA LEU A 86 -2.21 -10.42 3.61
C LEU A 86 -1.44 -10.65 4.92
N THR A 87 -0.67 -11.74 5.02
CA THR A 87 0.14 -12.02 6.22
C THR A 87 1.31 -11.06 6.37
N GLU A 88 2.02 -10.76 5.28
CA GLU A 88 3.12 -9.79 5.27
C GLU A 88 2.62 -8.38 5.62
N ALA A 89 1.38 -8.05 5.21
CA ALA A 89 0.68 -6.82 5.59
C ALA A 89 0.15 -6.78 7.03
N GLY A 90 0.17 -7.89 7.77
CA GLY A 90 -0.39 -7.97 9.13
C GLY A 90 -1.88 -8.34 9.20
N GLU A 91 -2.55 -8.60 8.07
CA GLU A 91 -3.99 -8.90 7.99
C GLU A 91 -4.34 -10.39 8.09
N ARG A 92 -3.50 -11.14 8.81
CA ARG A 92 -3.71 -12.58 9.01
C ARG A 92 -5.09 -12.91 9.56
N ASP A 93 -5.58 -12.14 10.52
CA ASP A 93 -6.82 -12.43 11.23
C ASP A 93 -8.08 -12.27 10.35
N GLN A 94 -7.89 -11.70 9.16
CA GLN A 94 -8.92 -11.51 8.13
C GLN A 94 -8.97 -12.67 7.11
N CYS A 95 -8.08 -13.67 7.25
CA CYS A 95 -8.06 -14.88 6.44
C CYS A 95 -8.73 -16.05 7.18
N ASP A 96 -9.59 -16.81 6.50
CA ASP A 96 -10.22 -18.00 7.09
C ASP A 96 -9.40 -19.28 6.89
N ALA A 97 -8.59 -19.33 5.82
CA ALA A 97 -7.74 -20.46 5.53
C ALA A 97 -6.51 -20.51 6.45
N PRO A 98 -6.02 -21.71 6.81
CA PRO A 98 -4.77 -21.84 7.54
C PRO A 98 -3.61 -21.27 6.72
N LEU A 99 -2.77 -20.49 7.37
CA LEU A 99 -1.62 -19.88 6.71
C LEU A 99 -0.52 -20.91 6.39
N PRO A 100 0.30 -20.65 5.35
CA PRO A 100 1.60 -21.29 5.24
C PRO A 100 2.44 -21.00 6.49
N ALA A 101 3.08 -22.02 7.05
CA ALA A 101 3.90 -21.87 8.24
C ALA A 101 5.10 -20.94 7.98
N GLY A 102 5.43 -20.10 8.98
CA GLY A 102 6.66 -19.29 8.95
C GLY A 102 6.55 -17.93 8.24
N ILE A 103 5.40 -17.58 7.65
CA ILE A 103 5.20 -16.23 7.12
C ILE A 103 4.90 -15.26 8.28
N ARG A 104 5.62 -14.14 8.32
CA ARG A 104 5.48 -13.07 9.31
C ARG A 104 5.13 -11.74 8.63
N PRO A 105 4.61 -10.75 9.37
CA PRO A 105 4.54 -9.39 8.86
C PRO A 105 5.91 -8.89 8.39
N VAL A 106 5.96 -8.22 7.25
CA VAL A 106 7.17 -7.67 6.63
C VAL A 106 6.91 -6.20 6.31
N LEU A 107 7.69 -5.32 6.95
CA LEU A 107 7.71 -3.91 6.58
C LEU A 107 8.69 -3.71 5.43
N ARG A 108 8.17 -3.29 4.27
CA ARG A 108 8.99 -2.86 3.14
C ARG A 108 9.09 -1.35 3.13
N ASP A 109 10.12 -0.85 3.81
CA ASP A 109 10.40 0.57 4.01
C ASP A 109 11.42 1.15 3.03
N HIS A 110 11.95 0.32 2.13
CA HIS A 110 12.88 0.69 1.07
C HIS A 110 12.18 0.55 -0.28
N VAL A 111 12.26 1.58 -1.13
CA VAL A 111 11.78 1.49 -2.51
C VAL A 111 12.81 2.09 -3.47
N SER A 112 13.24 1.28 -4.43
CA SER A 112 14.07 1.75 -5.53
C SER A 112 13.21 2.20 -6.70
N VAL A 113 13.61 3.30 -7.34
CA VAL A 113 12.96 3.83 -8.53
C VAL A 113 13.99 4.27 -9.56
N GLU A 114 13.61 4.21 -10.83
CA GLU A 114 14.43 4.64 -11.95
C GLU A 114 13.73 5.71 -12.79
N ALA A 115 14.50 6.64 -13.31
CA ALA A 115 14.04 7.67 -14.23
C ALA A 115 13.57 7.05 -15.56
N GLN A 116 12.33 7.33 -15.96
CA GLN A 116 11.80 6.90 -17.25
C GLN A 116 12.29 7.76 -18.42
N ARG A 117 12.80 8.96 -18.14
CA ARG A 117 13.19 9.96 -19.15
C ARG A 117 14.59 10.51 -18.90
N LEU A 118 15.25 10.98 -19.95
CA LEU A 118 16.62 11.51 -19.90
C LEU A 118 16.75 12.75 -19.01
N ASP A 119 15.76 13.64 -19.05
CA ASP A 119 15.69 14.83 -18.21
C ASP A 119 15.51 14.48 -16.73
N THR A 120 14.71 13.45 -16.43
CA THR A 120 14.56 12.94 -15.07
C THR A 120 15.87 12.37 -14.52
N ARG A 121 16.74 11.78 -15.36
CA ARG A 121 18.04 11.23 -14.89
C ARG A 121 18.97 12.28 -14.27
N ALA A 122 18.79 13.55 -14.61
CA ALA A 122 19.57 14.65 -14.06
C ALA A 122 19.05 15.14 -12.69
N TRP A 123 17.96 14.56 -12.17
CA TRP A 123 17.41 14.97 -10.89
C TRP A 123 18.36 14.64 -9.73
N GLU A 124 18.52 15.61 -8.83
CA GLU A 124 19.09 15.36 -7.52
C GLU A 124 18.05 14.70 -6.60
N SER A 125 18.50 14.04 -5.54
CA SER A 125 17.62 13.42 -4.52
C SER A 125 16.59 14.41 -3.96
N ALA A 126 16.94 15.69 -3.85
CA ALA A 126 16.01 16.74 -3.40
C ALA A 126 14.88 17.03 -4.40
N ALA A 127 15.11 16.88 -5.70
CA ALA A 127 14.09 17.07 -6.72
C ALA A 127 13.04 15.95 -6.68
N VAL A 128 13.47 14.71 -6.43
CA VAL A 128 12.58 13.56 -6.19
C VAL A 128 11.66 13.86 -5.00
N LEU A 129 12.22 14.30 -3.87
CA LEU A 129 11.44 14.65 -2.68
C LEU A 129 10.51 15.84 -2.90
N GLU A 130 10.91 16.85 -3.68
CA GLU A 130 10.04 17.98 -3.95
C GLU A 130 8.79 17.56 -4.74
N ARG A 131 8.92 16.61 -5.68
CA ARG A 131 7.75 16.04 -6.37
C ARG A 131 6.83 15.29 -5.43
N PHE A 132 7.38 14.49 -4.53
CA PHE A 132 6.57 13.79 -3.53
C PHE A 132 5.89 14.78 -2.58
N ARG A 133 6.62 15.79 -2.09
CA ARG A 133 6.10 16.86 -1.23
C ARG A 133 4.95 17.62 -1.89
N LEU A 134 5.12 18.01 -3.16
CA LEU A 134 4.08 18.70 -3.94
C LEU A 134 2.83 17.83 -4.09
N TRP A 135 3.01 16.54 -4.43
CA TRP A 135 1.90 15.59 -4.52
C TRP A 135 1.16 15.47 -3.19
N LEU A 136 1.87 15.30 -2.06
CA LEU A 136 1.28 15.23 -0.72
C LEU A 136 0.48 16.48 -0.38
N THR A 137 1.05 17.67 -0.59
CA THR A 137 0.37 18.94 -0.26
C THR A 137 -0.81 19.26 -1.18
N GLY A 138 -0.95 18.55 -2.30
CA GLY A 138 -2.10 18.63 -3.20
C GLY A 138 -3.24 17.66 -2.86
N GLN A 139 -3.05 16.72 -1.92
CA GLN A 139 -4.09 15.77 -1.49
C GLN A 139 -5.03 16.38 -0.45
N GLN A 140 -6.25 15.84 -0.34
CA GLN A 140 -7.20 16.17 0.73
C GLN A 140 -7.38 14.96 1.67
N PRO A 141 -7.30 15.14 3.01
CA PRO A 141 -6.87 16.35 3.70
C PRO A 141 -5.38 16.63 3.46
N ASN A 142 -5.00 17.91 3.49
CA ASN A 142 -3.61 18.30 3.25
C ASN A 142 -2.67 17.69 4.30
N TYR A 143 -1.65 16.97 3.83
CA TYR A 143 -0.55 16.50 4.66
C TYR A 143 0.31 17.67 5.15
N ARG A 144 0.81 17.56 6.39
CA ARG A 144 1.84 18.48 6.92
C ARG A 144 3.21 17.99 6.50
N THR A 145 4.10 18.89 6.11
CA THR A 145 5.47 18.55 5.66
C THR A 145 6.50 19.47 6.30
N THR A 146 7.70 18.96 6.55
CA THR A 146 8.87 19.78 6.90
C THR A 146 9.56 20.30 5.64
N HIS A 147 10.49 21.24 5.80
CA HIS A 147 11.40 21.59 4.72
C HIS A 147 12.30 20.41 4.34
N ILE A 148 12.64 20.31 3.06
CA ILE A 148 13.61 19.34 2.55
C ILE A 148 15.02 19.76 3.02
N LYS A 149 15.68 18.86 3.74
CA LYS A 149 17.08 18.97 4.13
C LYS A 149 17.93 18.30 3.05
N ARG A 150 19.00 18.96 2.62
CA ARG A 150 19.97 18.41 1.65
C ARG A 150 21.26 18.05 2.38
N SER A 151 21.87 16.93 2.03
CA SER A 151 23.17 16.51 2.56
C SER A 151 23.98 15.81 1.47
N ALA A 152 25.14 16.36 1.09
CA ALA A 152 26.00 15.83 0.03
C ALA A 152 25.27 15.39 -1.25
N SER A 153 24.85 14.11 -1.33
CA SER A 153 24.08 13.51 -2.43
C SER A 153 22.66 13.05 -2.05
N SER A 154 22.28 13.12 -0.78
CA SER A 154 20.98 12.72 -0.25
C SER A 154 20.10 13.92 0.10
N ALA A 155 18.81 13.63 0.25
CA ALA A 155 17.85 14.59 0.79
C ALA A 155 16.85 13.88 1.71
N SER A 156 16.32 14.58 2.71
CA SER A 156 15.26 14.07 3.56
C SER A 156 14.22 15.14 3.87
N PHE A 157 13.00 14.70 4.17
CA PHE A 157 11.96 15.51 4.79
C PHE A 157 11.05 14.61 5.61
N SER A 158 10.19 15.19 6.45
CA SER A 158 9.17 14.42 7.16
C SER A 158 7.78 14.90 6.79
N PHE A 159 6.81 14.00 6.81
CA PHE A 159 5.40 14.32 6.62
C PHE A 159 4.50 13.65 7.66
N SER A 160 3.31 14.21 7.87
CA SER A 160 2.32 13.70 8.83
C SER A 160 0.89 13.94 8.32
N TRP A 161 0.01 12.97 8.56
CA TRP A 161 -1.46 13.11 8.44
C TRP A 161 -2.15 13.31 9.80
N THR A 162 -1.37 13.36 10.88
CA THR A 162 -1.84 13.69 12.24
C THR A 162 -1.12 14.92 12.79
N GLU A 163 -1.47 15.38 13.98
CA GLU A 163 -0.85 16.58 14.54
C GLU A 163 0.65 16.44 14.83
N ASN A 164 1.08 15.28 15.36
CA ASN A 164 2.44 15.08 15.89
C ASN A 164 3.19 13.84 15.32
N GLY A 165 2.56 13.03 14.47
CA GLY A 165 3.15 11.79 13.93
C GLY A 165 3.94 12.02 12.64
N PHE A 166 5.08 12.71 12.71
CA PHE A 166 5.93 12.90 11.54
C PHE A 166 6.77 11.66 11.21
N HIS A 167 6.72 11.26 9.94
CA HIS A 167 7.48 10.16 9.38
C HIS A 167 8.54 10.70 8.43
N GLU A 168 9.82 10.41 8.69
CA GLU A 168 10.91 10.83 7.80
C GLU A 168 10.96 9.95 6.55
N VAL A 169 11.20 10.59 5.41
CA VAL A 169 11.52 9.97 4.14
C VAL A 169 12.85 10.53 3.65
N THR A 170 13.78 9.64 3.34
CA THR A 170 15.10 9.97 2.83
C THR A 170 15.26 9.41 1.42
N VAL A 171 15.96 10.14 0.56
CA VAL A 171 16.29 9.72 -0.81
C VAL A 171 17.80 9.76 -1.00
N ASN A 172 18.34 8.64 -1.46
CA ASN A 172 19.75 8.45 -1.76
C ASN A 172 19.90 7.96 -3.22
N PRO A 173 20.95 8.38 -3.96
CA PRO A 173 21.26 7.79 -5.25
C PRO A 173 21.71 6.33 -5.09
N ILE A 174 21.41 5.49 -6.08
CA ILE A 174 21.83 4.08 -6.11
C ILE A 174 23.04 3.94 -7.04
N GLY A 175 24.22 3.76 -6.45
CA GLY A 175 25.48 3.64 -7.18
C GLY A 175 25.85 4.91 -7.95
N ASP A 176 26.70 4.78 -8.95
CA ASP A 176 27.24 5.91 -9.72
C ASP A 176 26.43 6.23 -10.99
N VAL A 177 25.38 5.45 -11.28
CA VAL A 177 24.54 5.64 -12.48
C VAL A 177 23.45 6.67 -12.19
N PRO A 178 23.40 7.80 -12.92
CA PRO A 178 22.36 8.81 -12.72
C PRO A 178 20.96 8.27 -13.00
N GLY A 179 19.97 8.80 -12.27
CA GLY A 179 18.57 8.46 -12.48
C GLY A 179 18.07 7.24 -11.73
N ARG A 180 18.79 6.77 -10.69
CA ARG A 180 18.37 5.68 -9.82
C ARG A 180 18.41 6.15 -8.38
N TRP A 181 17.32 5.98 -7.66
CA TRP A 181 17.22 6.42 -6.27
C TRP A 181 16.60 5.35 -5.40
N LEU A 182 17.06 5.31 -4.16
CA LEU A 182 16.48 4.56 -3.05
C LEU A 182 15.77 5.56 -2.16
N LEU A 183 14.46 5.40 -2.02
CA LEU A 183 13.68 6.07 -1.00
C LEU A 183 13.58 5.14 0.21
N GLN A 184 13.73 5.70 1.41
CA GLN A 184 13.63 4.99 2.67
C GLN A 184 12.72 5.78 3.61
N HIS A 185 11.93 5.11 4.44
CA HIS A 185 11.09 5.80 5.42
C HIS A 185 11.14 5.22 6.82
N ALA A 186 10.96 6.08 7.83
CA ALA A 186 10.86 5.69 9.24
C ALA A 186 9.37 5.73 9.68
N GLY A 187 8.59 4.73 9.27
CA GLY A 187 7.16 4.71 9.51
C GLY A 187 6.53 3.32 9.40
N SER A 188 5.21 3.26 9.51
CA SER A 188 4.45 2.02 9.32
C SER A 188 4.26 1.70 7.82
N ILE A 189 3.64 0.55 7.54
CA ILE A 189 3.23 0.17 6.18
C ILE A 189 2.33 1.23 5.50
N THR A 190 1.61 2.04 6.28
CA THR A 190 0.83 3.19 5.78
C THR A 190 1.70 4.20 5.04
N VAL A 191 2.95 4.41 5.49
CA VAL A 191 3.88 5.28 4.77
C VAL A 191 4.29 4.64 3.45
N SER A 192 4.51 3.32 3.43
CA SER A 192 4.80 2.58 2.20
C SER A 192 3.66 2.70 1.19
N GLU A 193 2.41 2.62 1.64
CA GLU A 193 1.21 2.79 0.81
C GLU A 193 1.10 4.20 0.22
N ILE A 194 1.35 5.23 1.02
CA ILE A 194 1.29 6.63 0.57
C ILE A 194 2.35 6.89 -0.51
N ILE A 195 3.56 6.34 -0.33
CA ILE A 195 4.63 6.44 -1.33
C ILE A 195 4.26 5.63 -2.58
N GLU A 196 3.73 4.40 -2.43
CA GLU A 196 3.30 3.59 -3.57
C GLU A 196 2.21 4.29 -4.39
N GLU A 197 1.23 4.92 -3.74
CA GLU A 197 0.17 5.65 -4.42
C GLU A 197 0.70 6.87 -5.18
N TRP A 198 1.65 7.60 -4.59
CA TRP A 198 2.36 8.65 -5.31
C TRP A 198 3.11 8.10 -6.53
N LEU A 199 3.84 6.99 -6.38
CA LEU A 199 4.65 6.40 -7.44
C LEU A 199 3.81 5.91 -8.63
N LYS A 200 2.60 5.40 -8.42
CA LYS A 200 1.67 5.05 -9.51
C LYS A 200 1.32 6.25 -10.39
N GLY A 201 1.22 7.44 -9.80
CA GLY A 201 0.94 8.69 -10.52
C GLY A 201 2.17 9.42 -11.05
N ALA A 202 3.37 9.06 -10.57
CA ALA A 202 4.62 9.72 -10.92
C ALA A 202 5.19 9.20 -12.24
N GLY A 203 4.63 9.64 -13.37
CA GLY A 203 5.03 9.17 -14.71
C GLY A 203 6.50 9.40 -15.09
N GLU A 204 7.23 10.25 -14.36
CA GLU A 204 8.68 10.41 -14.53
C GLU A 204 9.51 9.27 -13.92
N LEU A 205 8.95 8.53 -12.96
CA LEU A 205 9.61 7.46 -12.22
C LEU A 205 9.00 6.09 -12.59
N GLY A 206 9.82 5.05 -12.56
CA GLY A 206 9.42 3.69 -12.94
C GLY A 206 10.33 2.65 -12.32
N ALA A 207 10.21 1.42 -12.81
CA ALA A 207 10.96 0.27 -12.29
C ALA A 207 10.88 0.16 -10.75
N VAL A 208 9.70 0.45 -10.20
CA VAL A 208 9.44 0.50 -8.76
C VAL A 208 9.65 -0.89 -8.17
N GLN A 209 10.53 -1.00 -7.17
CA GLN A 209 10.76 -2.24 -6.43
C GLN A 209 10.84 -1.94 -4.94
N TRP A 210 10.04 -2.66 -4.16
CA TRP A 210 9.93 -2.55 -2.71
C TRP A 210 10.77 -3.63 -2.04
N TYR A 211 11.42 -3.25 -0.95
CA TYR A 211 12.28 -4.10 -0.15
C TYR A 211 12.04 -3.80 1.33
N SER A 212 12.08 -4.84 2.14
CA SER A 212 12.45 -4.71 3.55
C SER A 212 13.96 -4.48 3.66
N GLN A 213 14.42 -3.98 4.80
CA GLN A 213 15.84 -3.89 5.09
C GLN A 213 16.57 -5.24 4.90
N GLU A 214 15.95 -6.34 5.35
CA GLU A 214 16.50 -7.70 5.21
C GLU A 214 16.54 -8.21 3.76
N GLU A 215 15.73 -7.64 2.86
CA GLU A 215 15.79 -7.91 1.42
C GLU A 215 16.85 -7.02 0.74
N TRP A 216 16.93 -5.75 1.12
CA TRP A 216 17.81 -4.75 0.50
C TRP A 216 19.30 -4.99 0.80
N GLU A 217 19.67 -5.17 2.08
CA GLU A 217 21.08 -5.31 2.50
C GLU A 217 21.82 -6.46 1.80
N PRO A 218 21.26 -7.68 1.70
CA PRO A 218 21.89 -8.78 0.96
C PRO A 218 21.68 -8.72 -0.57
N GLY A 219 20.92 -7.75 -1.09
CA GLY A 219 20.63 -7.62 -2.53
C GLY A 219 19.66 -8.67 -3.06
N LEU A 220 18.66 -9.06 -2.26
CA LEU A 220 17.60 -9.96 -2.70
C LEU A 220 16.64 -9.28 -3.68
N PRO A 221 15.89 -10.04 -4.49
CA PRO A 221 14.86 -9.48 -5.36
C PRO A 221 13.78 -8.74 -4.58
N GLY A 222 13.40 -7.56 -5.07
CA GLY A 222 12.31 -6.76 -4.51
C GLY A 222 10.94 -7.28 -4.92
N GLN A 223 9.90 -6.64 -4.39
CA GLN A 223 8.50 -6.86 -4.75
C GLN A 223 7.95 -5.67 -5.53
N ALA A 224 6.93 -5.89 -6.36
CA ALA A 224 6.25 -4.80 -7.07
C ALA A 224 5.39 -3.91 -6.17
N ARG A 225 5.07 -4.38 -4.95
CA ARG A 225 4.24 -3.70 -3.95
C ARG A 225 4.89 -3.83 -2.57
N PRO A 226 4.54 -2.95 -1.61
CA PRO A 226 5.03 -3.11 -0.24
C PRO A 226 4.45 -4.36 0.47
N TRP A 227 3.31 -4.90 0.00
CA TRP A 227 2.59 -6.05 0.56
C TRP A 227 2.44 -7.23 -0.40
#